data_AF-A0A7Y2XAY8-F1
#
_entry.id   AF-A0A7Y2XAY8-F1
#
_cell.length_a   1.000
_cell.length_b   1.000
_cell.length_c   1.000
_cell.angle_alpha   90.00
_cell.angle_beta   90.00
_cell.angle_gamma   90.00
#
_symmetry.space_group_name_H-M   'P 1'
#
loop_
_entity.id
_entity.type
_entity.pdbx_description
1 polymer ?
#
loop_
_entity_poly.entity_id
_entity_poly.type
_entity_poly.pdbx_seq_one_letter_code
_entity_poly.pdbx_strand_id
1 'polypeptide(L)'
;KIKSDDAPDYGENWFVMVNAPSVKNQDWEKLIPQARGRIIEKLSKQLSTNVEELIEVENILTPQAIFQNTSSYRGALYGSSSNNRMAAFLRQPNFSNKTKGLYFCGGSVHPGGGIPLCLLSAKIVTEKVKSDFKIH
;
A
#
# COMPACT_ATOMS: atom_id res chain seq x y z
N LYS A 1 7.42 14.28 -12.06
CA LYS A 1 7.47 14.85 -13.43
C LYS A 1 6.01 14.98 -13.85
N ILE A 2 5.54 16.19 -14.17
CA ILE A 2 4.16 16.39 -14.63
C ILE A 2 4.07 15.84 -16.05
N LYS A 3 3.04 15.05 -16.31
CA LYS A 3 2.70 14.54 -17.64
C LYS A 3 1.37 15.18 -18.05
N SER A 4 1.36 15.86 -19.18
CA SER A 4 0.19 16.59 -19.65
C SER A 4 -0.93 15.68 -20.17
N ASP A 5 -0.63 14.42 -20.48
CA ASP A 5 -1.57 13.42 -20.98
C ASP A 5 -2.23 12.57 -19.87
N ASP A 6 -1.92 12.85 -18.60
CA ASP A 6 -2.52 12.16 -17.45
C ASP A 6 -3.91 12.70 -17.06
N ALA A 7 -4.33 13.85 -17.61
CA ALA A 7 -5.64 14.49 -17.42
C ALA A 7 -6.05 15.27 -18.70
N PRO A 8 -7.34 15.60 -18.89
CA PRO A 8 -7.77 16.54 -19.94
C PRO A 8 -7.15 17.92 -19.76
N ASP A 9 -7.03 18.70 -20.84
CA ASP A 9 -6.38 20.03 -20.83
C ASP A 9 -7.01 21.04 -19.84
N TYR A 10 -8.26 20.82 -19.44
CA TYR A 10 -9.02 21.69 -18.53
C TYR A 10 -9.05 21.18 -17.09
N GLY A 11 -8.40 20.05 -16.78
CA GLY A 11 -8.55 19.36 -15.50
C GLY A 11 -7.25 18.81 -14.92
N GLU A 12 -7.36 18.20 -13.76
CA GLU A 12 -6.26 17.57 -13.03
C GLU A 12 -6.69 16.18 -12.52
N ASN A 13 -5.74 15.25 -12.38
CA ASN A 13 -5.99 13.88 -11.93
C ASN A 13 -5.54 13.67 -10.47
N TRP A 14 -6.38 14.05 -9.52
CA TRP A 14 -5.97 14.08 -8.11
C TRP A 14 -5.91 12.70 -7.47
N PHE A 15 -4.73 12.35 -6.94
CA PHE A 15 -4.60 11.27 -5.98
C PHE A 15 -4.64 11.83 -4.56
N VAL A 16 -5.80 11.68 -3.90
CA VAL A 16 -6.00 12.14 -2.51
C VAL A 16 -5.95 10.94 -1.57
N MET A 17 -4.95 10.90 -0.69
CA MET A 17 -4.74 9.81 0.25
C MET A 17 -4.75 10.31 1.69
N VAL A 18 -5.50 9.61 2.53
CA VAL A 18 -5.47 9.79 4.00
C VAL A 18 -5.03 8.50 4.67
N ASN A 19 -4.40 8.62 5.84
CA ASN A 19 -4.10 7.46 6.66
C ASN A 19 -5.40 6.85 7.19
N ALA A 20 -5.54 5.52 7.05
CA ALA A 20 -6.69 4.77 7.52
C ALA A 20 -6.24 3.61 8.42
N PRO A 21 -7.08 3.19 9.38
CA PRO A 21 -6.76 2.04 10.22
C PRO A 21 -6.85 0.73 9.41
N SER A 22 -6.18 -0.32 9.91
CA SER A 22 -6.33 -1.68 9.38
C SER A 22 -7.78 -2.19 9.48
N VAL A 23 -8.22 -3.00 8.53
CA VAL A 23 -9.55 -3.64 8.54
C VAL A 23 -9.68 -4.59 9.73
N LYS A 24 -10.66 -4.32 10.59
CA LYS A 24 -11.10 -5.12 11.74
C LYS A 24 -12.64 -5.09 11.78
N ASN A 25 -13.23 -4.65 12.90
CA ASN A 25 -14.67 -4.64 13.14
C ASN A 25 -15.27 -3.23 12.95
N GLN A 26 -14.66 -2.38 12.11
CA GLN A 26 -15.19 -1.05 11.84
C GLN A 26 -16.33 -1.11 10.83
N ASP A 27 -17.29 -0.20 10.96
CA ASP A 27 -18.35 0.05 9.98
C ASP A 27 -17.81 0.92 8.84
N TRP A 28 -17.28 0.27 7.80
CA TRP A 28 -16.69 0.95 6.66
C TRP A 28 -17.72 1.64 5.76
N GLU A 29 -18.95 1.11 5.68
CA GLU A 29 -20.04 1.72 4.92
C GLU A 29 -20.37 3.11 5.46
N LYS A 30 -20.23 3.30 6.78
CA LYS A 30 -20.36 4.61 7.42
C LYS A 30 -19.09 5.45 7.39
N LEU A 31 -17.92 4.84 7.60
CA LEU A 31 -16.65 5.58 7.70
C LEU A 31 -16.21 6.18 6.36
N ILE A 32 -16.46 5.51 5.23
CA ILE A 32 -16.01 5.98 3.91
C ILE A 32 -16.69 7.31 3.53
N PRO A 33 -18.05 7.44 3.54
CA PRO A 33 -18.70 8.71 3.24
C PRO A 33 -18.33 9.82 4.23
N GLN A 34 -18.16 9.49 5.52
CA GLN A 34 -17.73 10.46 6.52
C GLN A 34 -16.31 10.98 6.27
N ALA A 35 -15.39 10.09 5.88
CA ALA A 35 -14.03 10.49 5.52
C ALA A 35 -14.05 11.36 4.27
N ARG A 36 -14.78 10.95 3.22
CA ARG A 36 -14.95 11.72 1.99
C ARG A 36 -15.43 13.15 2.28
N GLY A 37 -16.55 13.30 3.01
CA GLY A 37 -17.10 14.61 3.34
C GLY A 37 -16.11 15.51 4.10
N ARG A 38 -15.38 14.96 5.08
CA ARG A 38 -14.35 15.71 5.82
C ARG A 38 -13.16 16.11 4.95
N ILE A 39 -12.75 15.25 4.01
CA ILE A 39 -11.66 15.54 3.07
C ILE A 39 -12.06 16.68 2.15
N ILE A 40 -13.25 16.60 1.55
CA ILE A 40 -13.81 17.65 0.68
C ILE A 40 -13.92 18.96 1.45
N GLU A 41 -14.52 18.97 2.64
CA GLU A 41 -14.63 20.17 3.47
C GLU A 41 -13.26 20.78 3.76
N LYS A 42 -12.28 19.95 4.12
CA LYS A 42 -10.92 20.39 4.43
C LYS A 42 -10.23 21.00 3.21
N LEU A 43 -10.30 20.34 2.06
CA LEU A 43 -9.70 20.80 0.81
C LEU A 43 -10.37 22.09 0.34
N SER A 44 -11.70 22.12 0.30
CA SER A 44 -12.46 23.29 -0.12
C SER A 44 -12.14 24.51 0.74
N LYS A 45 -12.01 24.33 2.06
CA LYS A 45 -11.59 25.40 2.96
C LYS A 45 -10.17 25.87 2.70
N GLN A 46 -9.22 24.95 2.48
CA GLN A 46 -7.81 25.31 2.27
C GLN A 46 -7.56 25.99 0.92
N LEU A 47 -8.37 25.67 -0.09
CA LEU A 47 -8.26 26.20 -1.45
C LEU A 47 -9.26 27.32 -1.74
N SER A 48 -10.10 27.66 -0.75
CA SER A 48 -11.16 28.66 -0.88
C SER A 48 -12.06 28.46 -2.12
N THR A 49 -12.32 27.19 -2.45
CA THR A 49 -13.03 26.77 -3.67
C THR A 49 -13.93 25.59 -3.32
N ASN A 50 -15.14 25.49 -3.88
CA ASN A 50 -15.96 24.29 -3.69
C ASN A 50 -15.42 23.14 -4.55
N VAL A 51 -14.51 22.33 -3.99
CA VAL A 51 -13.87 21.22 -4.72
C VAL A 51 -14.88 20.15 -5.12
N GLU A 52 -15.97 19.98 -4.37
CA GLU A 52 -16.97 18.93 -4.68
C GLU A 52 -17.63 19.14 -6.04
N GLU A 53 -17.91 20.38 -6.41
CA GLU A 53 -18.52 20.75 -7.70
C GLU A 53 -17.56 20.56 -8.89
N LEU A 54 -16.27 20.39 -8.63
CA LEU A 54 -15.23 20.23 -9.64
C LEU A 54 -14.89 18.75 -9.91
N ILE A 55 -15.50 17.81 -9.19
CA ILE A 55 -15.25 16.37 -9.36
C ILE A 55 -16.07 15.84 -10.53
N GLU A 56 -15.44 15.59 -11.67
CA GLU A 56 -16.09 14.96 -12.83
C GLU A 56 -16.18 13.42 -12.69
N VAL A 57 -15.15 12.80 -12.12
CA VAL A 57 -15.05 11.35 -11.92
C VAL A 57 -14.42 11.07 -10.57
N GLU A 58 -14.94 10.07 -9.85
CA GLU A 58 -14.41 9.65 -8.56
C GLU A 58 -14.22 8.13 -8.53
N ASN A 59 -13.07 7.69 -8.00
CA ASN A 59 -12.82 6.30 -7.67
C ASN A 59 -12.23 6.22 -6.26
N ILE A 60 -12.76 5.31 -5.44
CA ILE A 60 -12.40 5.19 -4.02
C ILE A 60 -11.73 3.84 -3.79
N LEU A 61 -10.45 3.87 -3.40
CA LEU A 61 -9.71 2.68 -2.98
C LEU A 61 -9.68 2.59 -1.45
N THR A 62 -10.32 1.56 -0.90
CA THR A 62 -10.44 1.37 0.56
C THR A 62 -9.46 0.33 1.09
N PRO A 63 -9.17 0.30 2.41
CA PRO A 63 -8.41 -0.80 3.01
C PRO A 63 -9.03 -2.18 2.78
N GLN A 64 -10.37 -2.27 2.67
CA GLN A 64 -11.06 -3.52 2.34
C GLN A 64 -10.77 -3.94 0.89
N ALA A 65 -10.84 -3.00 -0.06
CA ALA A 65 -10.50 -3.24 -1.45
C ALA A 65 -9.03 -3.62 -1.62
N ILE A 66 -8.11 -2.98 -0.89
CA ILE A 66 -6.68 -3.37 -0.88
C ILE A 66 -6.52 -4.80 -0.38
N PHE A 67 -7.17 -5.17 0.73
CA PHE A 67 -7.13 -6.54 1.23
C PHE A 67 -7.63 -7.55 0.18
N GLN A 68 -8.75 -7.25 -0.48
CA GLN A 68 -9.35 -8.13 -1.49
C GLN A 68 -8.48 -8.23 -2.75
N ASN A 69 -7.96 -7.10 -3.25
CA ASN A 69 -7.27 -7.03 -4.53
C ASN A 69 -5.85 -7.61 -4.48
N THR A 70 -5.16 -7.49 -3.35
CA THR A 70 -3.75 -7.89 -3.23
C THR A 70 -3.49 -8.96 -2.18
N SER A 71 -4.53 -9.47 -1.51
CA SER A 71 -4.41 -10.36 -0.34
C SER A 71 -3.54 -9.78 0.78
N SER A 72 -3.38 -8.45 0.82
CA SER A 72 -2.58 -7.76 1.82
C SER A 72 -3.31 -7.72 3.15
N TYR A 73 -2.94 -8.60 4.09
CA TYR A 73 -3.64 -8.80 5.36
C TYR A 73 -4.12 -7.50 6.02
N ARG A 74 -5.44 -7.42 6.26
CA ARG A 74 -6.15 -6.26 6.83
C ARG A 74 -5.97 -4.93 6.07
N GLY A 75 -5.64 -4.98 4.79
CA GLY A 75 -5.48 -3.80 3.92
C GLY A 75 -4.18 -3.05 4.13
N ALA A 76 -3.15 -3.70 4.68
CA ALA A 76 -1.88 -3.05 4.98
C ALA A 76 -1.08 -2.74 3.70
N LEU A 77 -0.76 -1.46 3.49
CA LEU A 77 0.06 -1.02 2.34
C LEU A 77 1.53 -1.42 2.47
N TYR A 78 2.06 -1.51 3.69
CA TYR A 78 3.49 -1.72 3.96
C TYR A 78 3.79 -2.96 4.82
N GLY A 79 2.88 -3.93 4.84
CA GLY A 79 2.99 -5.11 5.71
C GLY A 79 2.92 -4.76 7.20
N SER A 80 3.62 -5.52 8.04
CA SER A 80 3.66 -5.30 9.50
C SER A 80 4.21 -3.91 9.83
N SER A 81 3.51 -3.18 10.70
CA SER A 81 3.92 -1.81 11.07
C SER A 81 5.29 -1.79 11.74
N SER A 82 6.10 -0.79 11.39
CA SER A 82 7.45 -0.59 11.94
C SER A 82 7.40 0.27 13.21
N ASN A 83 6.42 0.04 14.08
CA ASN A 83 6.17 0.92 15.24
C ASN A 83 7.17 0.71 16.39
N ASN A 84 8.14 -0.20 16.23
CA ASN A 84 9.23 -0.40 17.17
C ASN A 84 10.52 -0.72 16.39
N ARG A 85 11.68 -0.24 16.85
CA ARG A 85 12.99 -0.48 16.20
C ARG A 85 13.30 -1.97 16.04
N MET A 86 12.78 -2.81 16.95
CA MET A 86 12.92 -4.26 16.88
C MET A 86 12.03 -4.92 15.81
N ALA A 87 10.98 -4.24 15.32
CA ALA A 87 10.02 -4.82 14.38
C ALA A 87 10.64 -5.17 13.02
N ALA A 88 11.70 -4.47 12.61
CA ALA A 88 12.46 -4.80 11.41
C ALA A 88 13.22 -6.14 11.54
N PHE A 89 13.70 -6.46 12.75
CA PHE A 89 14.41 -7.72 13.04
C PHE A 89 13.48 -8.91 13.28
N LEU A 90 12.21 -8.65 13.60
CA LEU A 90 11.17 -9.66 13.78
C LEU A 90 10.43 -10.01 12.48
N ARG A 91 10.83 -9.44 11.34
CA ARG A 91 10.23 -9.75 10.04
C ARG A 91 10.51 -11.22 9.68
N GLN A 92 9.52 -11.86 9.07
CA GLN A 92 9.67 -13.21 8.55
C GLN A 92 10.85 -13.26 7.56
N PRO A 93 11.77 -14.24 7.70
CA PRO A 93 12.88 -14.42 6.77
C PRO A 93 12.41 -14.78 5.36
N ASN A 94 13.28 -14.57 4.37
CA ASN A 94 13.00 -14.89 2.96
C ASN A 94 12.97 -16.38 2.63
N PHE A 95 13.23 -17.27 3.59
CA PHE A 95 13.26 -18.71 3.39
C PHE A 95 12.75 -19.44 4.64
N SER A 96 12.16 -20.62 4.44
CA SER A 96 11.67 -21.47 5.51
C SER A 96 12.80 -22.31 6.12
N ASN A 97 12.91 -22.30 7.45
CA ASN A 97 13.78 -23.23 8.18
C ASN A 97 13.14 -24.63 8.35
N LYS A 98 11.85 -24.78 8.02
CA LYS A 98 11.10 -26.03 8.18
C LYS A 98 10.87 -26.79 6.87
N THR A 99 10.88 -26.08 5.74
CA THR A 99 10.52 -26.64 4.44
C THR A 99 11.56 -26.21 3.41
N LYS A 100 12.38 -27.17 2.98
CA LYS A 100 13.42 -26.91 1.96
C LYS A 100 12.76 -26.51 0.63
N GLY A 101 13.29 -25.48 -0.02
CA GLY A 101 12.78 -24.97 -1.30
C GLY A 101 11.58 -24.02 -1.19
N LEU A 102 11.13 -23.70 0.02
CA LEU A 102 10.09 -22.69 0.23
C LEU A 102 10.71 -21.32 0.56
N TYR A 103 10.40 -20.33 -0.27
CA TYR A 103 10.89 -18.96 -0.18
C TYR A 103 9.74 -17.96 -0.04
N PHE A 104 10.03 -16.82 0.56
CA PHE A 104 9.09 -15.72 0.75
C PHE A 104 9.70 -14.43 0.21
N CYS A 105 8.95 -13.72 -0.63
CA CYS A 105 9.39 -12.50 -1.28
C CYS A 105 8.30 -11.43 -1.18
N GLY A 106 8.70 -10.17 -0.97
CA GLY A 106 7.82 -9.01 -1.03
C GLY A 106 7.76 -8.21 0.26
N GLY A 107 6.78 -7.30 0.33
CA GLY A 107 6.75 -6.24 1.33
C GLY A 107 6.35 -6.68 2.75
N SER A 108 5.83 -7.90 2.92
CA SER A 108 5.44 -8.46 4.22
C SER A 108 6.57 -9.22 4.92
N VAL A 109 7.68 -9.47 4.23
CA VAL A 109 8.83 -10.22 4.73
C VAL A 109 10.10 -9.35 4.70
N HIS A 110 11.23 -9.90 5.12
CA HIS A 110 12.50 -9.20 5.04
C HIS A 110 12.81 -8.76 3.57
N PRO A 111 13.38 -7.56 3.34
CA PRO A 111 13.74 -6.53 4.32
C PRO A 111 12.59 -5.60 4.72
N GLY A 112 11.45 -5.57 4.01
CA GLY A 112 10.27 -4.79 4.37
C GLY A 112 9.43 -4.29 3.19
N GLY A 113 8.42 -3.48 3.50
CA GLY A 113 7.52 -2.88 2.51
C GLY A 113 8.10 -1.68 1.74
N GLY A 114 7.51 -1.39 0.58
CA GLY A 114 7.94 -0.33 -0.33
C GLY A 114 8.76 -0.87 -1.51
N ILE A 115 8.65 -0.23 -2.68
CA ILE A 115 9.22 -0.73 -3.94
C ILE A 115 10.71 -1.12 -3.82
N PRO A 116 11.61 -0.27 -3.26
CA PRO A 116 13.02 -0.64 -3.16
C PRO A 116 13.25 -1.88 -2.29
N LEU A 117 12.55 -1.99 -1.16
CA LEU A 117 12.71 -3.11 -0.23
C LEU A 117 12.11 -4.41 -0.79
N CYS A 118 11.00 -4.33 -1.52
CA CYS A 118 10.44 -5.46 -2.26
C CYS A 118 11.43 -5.99 -3.31
N LEU A 119 12.11 -5.10 -4.06
CA LEU A 119 13.12 -5.51 -5.04
C LEU A 119 14.34 -6.14 -4.37
N LEU A 120 14.78 -5.62 -3.22
CA LEU A 120 15.84 -6.25 -2.43
C LEU A 120 15.42 -7.63 -1.90
N SER A 121 14.16 -7.79 -1.47
CA SER A 121 13.58 -9.09 -1.10
C SER A 121 13.72 -10.11 -2.23
N ALA A 122 13.37 -9.70 -3.47
CA ALA A 122 13.48 -10.54 -4.65
C ALA A 122 14.93 -10.92 -4.97
N LYS A 123 15.87 -9.97 -4.82
CA LYS A 123 17.30 -10.22 -4.99
C LYS A 123 17.79 -11.30 -4.00
N ILE A 124 17.49 -11.15 -2.71
CA ILE A 124 17.90 -12.10 -1.66
C ILE A 124 17.35 -13.50 -1.94
N VAL A 125 16.06 -13.60 -2.30
CA VAL A 125 15.44 -14.89 -2.65
C VAL A 125 16.12 -15.51 -3.86
N THR A 126 16.40 -14.72 -4.91
CA THR A 126 17.04 -15.20 -6.13
C THR A 126 18.45 -15.74 -5.85
N GLU A 127 19.26 -15.00 -5.09
CA GLU A 127 20.60 -15.44 -4.68
C GLU A 127 20.55 -16.73 -3.84
N LYS A 128 19.56 -16.83 -2.94
CA LYS A 128 19.36 -18.02 -2.12
C LYS A 128 18.95 -19.25 -2.94
N VAL A 129 18.03 -19.09 -3.89
CA VAL A 129 17.62 -20.14 -4.83
C VAL A 129 18.82 -20.62 -5.66
N LYS A 130 19.61 -19.69 -6.23
CA LYS A 130 20.83 -20.04 -6.97
C LYS A 130 21.80 -20.87 -6.12
N SER A 131 22.02 -20.45 -4.87
CA SER A 131 22.87 -21.18 -3.93
C SER A 131 22.33 -22.57 -3.59
N ASP A 132 21.03 -22.70 -3.33
CA ASP A 132 20.44 -23.96 -2.86
C ASP A 132 20.36 -25.02 -3.98
N PHE A 133 20.23 -24.59 -5.24
CA PHE A 133 20.13 -25.46 -6.41
C PHE A 133 21.37 -25.46 -7.32
N LYS A 134 22.45 -24.77 -6.93
CA LYS A 134 23.70 -24.64 -7.71
C LYS A 134 23.46 -24.16 -9.15
N ILE A 135 22.56 -23.19 -9.31
CA ILE A 135 22.26 -22.59 -10.62
C ILE A 135 23.24 -21.44 -10.84
N HIS A 136 24.03 -21.52 -11.91
CA HIS A 136 24.99 -20.49 -12.31
C HIS A 136 24.26 -19.30 -12.97
#